data_AF-A0A0E3SHC2-F1
#
_entry.id   AF-A0A0E3SHC2-F1
#
_cell.length_a   1.000
_cell.length_b   1.000
_cell.length_c   1.000
_cell.angle_alpha   90.00
_cell.angle_beta   90.00
_cell.angle_gamma   90.00
#
_symmetry.space_group_name_H-M   'P 1'
#
loop_
_entity.id
_entity.type
_entity.pdbx_description
1 polymer ?
#
loop_
_entity_poly.entity_id
_entity_poly.type
_entity_poly.pdbx_seq_one_letter_code
_entity_poly.pdbx_strand_id
1 'polypeptide(L)'
;MEREENTNLTAFTPIKGSKVLKNSPVKNRFVPGKAYLNFWIDLMAFLSFFICTVSGAALMRIEHGAFHSSGYTRAGLLNDELFWGLQGYEWAHLHNLTGLILVALIIVHIAMHWRRTLRAGYAVVFLNFLICTVSGAALMLISNSKYGTVTGSLNGELFWGLPGYEWAHLHNLIGWIFVVFAVIHIVRYHRWIARMSIRALHPGRTYGRK
;
A
#
# COMPACT_ATOMS: atom_id res chain seq x y z
N MET A 1 -7.21 73.47 -14.19
CA MET A 1 -7.11 72.35 -13.23
C MET A 1 -6.26 71.30 -13.93
N GLU A 2 -4.96 71.57 -13.96
CA GLU A 2 -3.93 70.76 -14.64
C GLU A 2 -3.56 69.59 -13.74
N ARG A 3 -3.49 68.38 -14.31
CA ARG A 3 -3.05 67.17 -13.61
C ARG A 3 -1.77 66.70 -14.29
N GLU A 4 -0.65 66.98 -13.63
CA GLU A 4 0.69 66.63 -14.07
C GLU A 4 0.87 65.11 -14.19
N GLU A 5 1.44 64.73 -15.33
CA GLU A 5 1.78 63.40 -15.79
C GLU A 5 3.18 63.04 -15.27
N ASN A 6 3.25 62.19 -14.25
CA ASN A 6 4.54 61.73 -13.70
C ASN A 6 5.02 60.47 -14.42
N THR A 7 5.69 60.68 -15.57
CA THR A 7 6.49 59.70 -16.30
C THR A 7 7.82 59.44 -15.57
N ASN A 8 7.88 58.41 -14.72
CA ASN A 8 9.14 57.84 -14.25
C ASN A 8 9.55 56.66 -15.14
N LEU A 9 10.10 56.99 -16.31
CA LEU A 9 10.84 56.08 -17.19
C LEU A 9 12.26 55.93 -16.62
N THR A 10 12.46 54.94 -15.77
CA THR A 10 13.81 54.53 -15.37
C THR A 10 14.50 53.82 -16.52
N ALA A 11 15.63 54.40 -16.94
CA ALA A 11 16.46 53.96 -18.04
C ALA A 11 16.93 52.51 -17.87
N PHE A 12 16.56 51.67 -18.84
CA PHE A 12 17.09 50.32 -18.99
C PHE A 12 18.44 50.40 -19.70
N THR A 13 19.55 50.21 -18.98
CA THR A 13 20.87 50.09 -19.60
C THR A 13 21.09 48.65 -20.10
N PRO A 14 21.31 48.42 -21.40
CA PRO A 14 21.63 47.08 -21.89
C PRO A 14 23.08 46.74 -21.53
N ILE A 15 23.25 45.72 -20.68
CA ILE A 15 24.57 45.15 -20.37
C ILE A 15 25.08 44.45 -21.64
N LYS A 16 25.96 45.13 -22.37
CA LYS A 16 26.66 44.65 -23.56
C LYS A 16 27.84 43.79 -23.11
N GLY A 17 27.59 42.48 -22.99
CA GLY A 17 28.59 41.54 -22.47
C GLY A 17 28.23 40.07 -22.70
N SER A 18 27.73 39.73 -23.89
CA SER A 18 27.47 38.36 -24.31
C SER A 18 28.78 37.61 -24.57
N LYS A 19 29.31 36.90 -23.56
CA LYS A 19 30.20 35.77 -23.80
C LYS A 19 29.36 34.51 -23.93
N VAL A 20 29.16 34.13 -25.19
CA VAL A 20 28.79 32.82 -25.69
C VAL A 20 29.57 31.75 -24.92
N LEU A 21 28.95 31.12 -23.93
CA LEU A 21 29.45 29.93 -23.29
C LEU A 21 28.57 28.75 -23.69
N LYS A 22 29.06 28.09 -24.74
CA LYS A 22 28.93 26.67 -25.07
C LYS A 22 27.59 26.03 -24.70
N ASN A 23 26.80 25.85 -25.76
CA ASN A 23 25.85 24.76 -25.93
C ASN A 23 26.56 23.40 -25.77
N SER A 24 26.95 23.06 -24.54
CA SER A 24 27.00 21.67 -24.15
C SER A 24 25.53 21.25 -24.12
N PRO A 25 25.09 20.22 -24.86
CA PRO A 25 23.78 19.65 -24.63
C PRO A 25 23.81 19.16 -23.18
N VAL A 26 23.26 19.98 -22.27
CA VAL A 26 23.01 19.57 -20.90
C VAL A 26 22.02 18.45 -21.08
N LYS A 27 22.55 17.22 -21.10
CA LYS A 27 21.80 15.99 -21.12
C LYS A 27 21.04 16.03 -19.81
N ASN A 28 19.86 16.65 -19.85
CA ASN A 28 18.90 16.73 -18.76
C ASN A 28 18.55 15.29 -18.45
N ARG A 29 19.41 14.63 -17.67
CA ARG A 29 19.18 13.31 -17.13
C ARG A 29 17.92 13.52 -16.30
N PHE A 30 16.80 13.02 -16.81
CA PHE A 30 15.50 13.13 -16.16
C PHE A 30 15.63 12.43 -14.82
N VAL A 31 15.99 13.17 -13.78
CA VAL A 31 15.93 12.66 -12.42
C VAL A 31 14.45 12.73 -12.10
N PRO A 32 13.72 11.61 -12.01
CA PRO A 32 12.32 11.64 -11.68
C PRO A 32 12.18 12.44 -10.38
N GLY A 33 11.41 13.53 -10.43
CA GLY A 33 11.22 14.37 -9.26
C GLY A 33 10.67 13.53 -8.11
N LYS A 34 10.98 13.88 -6.86
CA LYS A 34 10.53 13.14 -5.66
C LYS A 34 9.05 12.75 -5.73
N ALA A 35 8.19 13.65 -6.22
CA ALA A 35 6.75 13.40 -6.39
C ALA A 35 6.41 12.22 -7.32
N TYR A 36 7.22 11.95 -8.35
CA TYR A 36 7.03 10.81 -9.26
C TYR A 36 7.36 9.49 -8.58
N LEU A 37 8.46 9.44 -7.82
CA LEU A 37 8.82 8.24 -7.05
C LEU A 37 7.77 7.94 -5.98
N ASN A 38 7.29 8.97 -5.26
CA ASN A 38 6.18 8.83 -4.30
C ASN A 38 4.95 8.20 -4.95
N PHE A 39 4.55 8.70 -6.13
CA PHE A 39 3.39 8.17 -6.85
C PHE A 39 3.52 6.67 -7.15
N TRP A 40 4.68 6.22 -7.62
CA TRP A 40 4.89 4.80 -7.92
C TRP A 40 4.88 3.91 -6.69
N ILE A 41 5.50 4.37 -5.59
CA ILE A 41 5.49 3.62 -4.33
C ILE A 41 4.06 3.50 -3.80
N ASP A 42 3.29 4.58 -3.82
CA ASP A 42 1.88 4.58 -3.40
C ASP A 42 1.04 3.66 -4.30
N LEU A 43 1.27 3.68 -5.62
CA LEU A 43 0.59 2.81 -6.57
C LEU A 43 0.91 1.33 -6.34
N MET A 44 2.19 0.99 -6.14
CA MET A 44 2.58 -0.39 -5.84
C MET A 44 1.99 -0.84 -4.51
N ALA A 45 2.01 0.02 -3.48
CA ALA A 45 1.41 -0.30 -2.18
C ALA A 45 -0.09 -0.58 -2.32
N PHE A 46 -0.80 0.24 -3.10
CA PHE A 46 -2.21 0.03 -3.40
C PHE A 46 -2.46 -1.28 -4.14
N LEU A 47 -1.67 -1.61 -5.16
CA LEU A 47 -1.82 -2.87 -5.89
C LEU A 47 -1.56 -4.09 -5.02
N SER A 48 -0.50 -4.07 -4.20
CA SER A 48 -0.22 -5.15 -3.25
C SER A 48 -1.34 -5.29 -2.21
N PHE A 49 -1.87 -4.17 -1.71
CA PHE A 49 -3.03 -4.16 -0.81
C PHE A 49 -4.28 -4.77 -1.45
N PHE A 50 -4.56 -4.40 -2.70
CA PHE A 50 -5.71 -4.91 -3.44
C PHE A 50 -5.61 -6.42 -3.66
N ILE A 51 -4.46 -6.92 -4.13
CA ILE A 51 -4.24 -8.35 -4.36
C ILE A 51 -4.30 -9.14 -3.04
N CYS A 52 -3.73 -8.60 -1.97
CA CYS A 52 -3.79 -9.19 -0.63
C CYS A 52 -5.24 -9.27 -0.11
N THR A 53 -6.03 -8.21 -0.30
CA THR A 53 -7.45 -8.18 0.11
C THR A 53 -8.29 -9.18 -0.69
N VAL A 54 -8.12 -9.23 -2.01
CA VAL A 54 -8.86 -10.17 -2.87
C VAL A 54 -8.51 -11.62 -2.53
N SER A 55 -7.23 -11.93 -2.33
CA SER A 55 -6.81 -13.27 -1.94
C SER A 55 -7.28 -13.65 -0.53
N GLY A 56 -7.29 -12.70 0.43
CA GLY A 56 -7.86 -12.93 1.76
C GLY A 56 -9.36 -13.21 1.71
N ALA A 57 -10.11 -12.46 0.89
CA ALA A 57 -11.54 -12.70 0.70
C ALA A 57 -11.82 -14.05 0.01
N ALA A 58 -10.97 -14.47 -0.94
CA ALA A 58 -11.04 -15.79 -1.57
C ALA A 58 -10.81 -16.91 -0.54
N LEU A 59 -9.78 -16.78 0.32
CA LEU A 59 -9.50 -17.73 1.39
C LEU A 59 -10.66 -17.82 2.38
N MET A 60 -11.25 -16.69 2.79
CA MET A 60 -12.43 -16.69 3.64
C MET A 60 -13.57 -17.51 3.02
N ARG A 61 -13.78 -17.42 1.70
CA ARG A 61 -14.81 -18.20 1.01
C ARG A 61 -14.54 -19.70 1.01
N ILE A 62 -13.29 -20.09 0.79
CA ILE A 62 -12.87 -21.50 0.79
C ILE A 62 -12.94 -22.08 2.21
N GLU A 63 -12.51 -21.33 3.23
CA GLU A 63 -12.47 -21.78 4.63
C GLU A 63 -13.85 -21.87 5.29
N HIS A 64 -14.82 -21.02 4.92
CA HIS A 64 -16.18 -21.10 5.49
C HIS A 64 -16.87 -22.45 5.22
N GLY A 65 -16.45 -23.20 4.19
CA GLY A 65 -16.91 -24.57 3.95
C GLY A 65 -16.36 -25.59 4.96
N ALA A 66 -15.18 -25.34 5.55
CA ALA A 66 -14.48 -26.27 6.42
C ALA A 66 -14.82 -26.12 7.92
N PHE A 67 -15.26 -24.94 8.36
CA PHE A 67 -15.53 -24.66 9.78
C PHE A 67 -16.88 -25.17 10.30
N HIS A 68 -17.84 -25.49 9.42
CA HIS A 68 -19.15 -26.00 9.82
C HIS A 68 -19.21 -27.53 10.01
N SER A 69 -18.27 -28.29 9.44
CA SER A 69 -18.16 -29.72 9.69
C SER A 69 -17.22 -29.98 10.86
N SER A 70 -17.76 -30.51 11.95
CA SER A 70 -17.05 -30.97 13.13
C SER A 70 -15.76 -31.72 12.78
N GLY A 71 -14.62 -31.09 13.04
CA GLY A 71 -13.31 -31.70 12.94
C GLY A 71 -12.47 -31.11 11.83
N TYR A 72 -11.32 -30.55 12.22
CA TYR A 72 -10.14 -30.29 11.38
C TYR A 72 -9.58 -31.61 10.82
N THR A 73 -10.42 -32.40 10.15
CA THR A 73 -9.95 -33.48 9.31
C THR A 73 -9.38 -32.83 8.06
N ARG A 74 -8.22 -33.36 7.68
CA ARG A 74 -7.34 -33.01 6.56
C ARG A 74 -8.03 -32.83 5.19
N ALA A 75 -9.35 -33.01 5.11
CA ALA A 75 -10.18 -32.82 3.92
C ALA A 75 -10.29 -31.36 3.48
N GLY A 76 -10.17 -30.36 4.39
CA GLY A 76 -10.20 -28.94 4.00
C GLY A 76 -8.91 -28.41 3.35
N LEU A 77 -7.77 -29.07 3.58
CA LEU A 77 -6.48 -28.75 2.93
C LEU A 77 -6.38 -29.36 1.51
N LEU A 78 -7.28 -30.30 1.19
CA LEU A 78 -7.39 -31.01 -0.08
C LEU A 78 -8.75 -30.77 -0.76
N ASN A 79 -9.54 -29.81 -0.28
CA ASN A 79 -10.65 -29.32 -1.08
C ASN A 79 -10.03 -28.56 -2.25
N ASP A 80 -9.81 -29.29 -3.34
CA ASP A 80 -9.53 -28.83 -4.71
C ASP A 80 -10.70 -27.98 -5.25
N GLU A 81 -11.37 -27.20 -4.39
CA GLU A 81 -12.32 -26.22 -4.83
C GLU A 81 -11.53 -25.12 -5.53
N LEU A 82 -11.45 -25.28 -6.85
CA LEU A 82 -10.95 -24.27 -7.77
C LEU A 82 -11.81 -23.02 -7.57
N PHE A 83 -11.28 -22.04 -6.85
CA PHE A 83 -11.87 -20.71 -6.81
C PHE A 83 -11.15 -19.86 -7.86
N TRP A 84 -11.86 -19.50 -8.92
CA TRP A 84 -11.34 -18.80 -10.10
C TRP A 84 -10.10 -19.44 -10.73
N GLY A 85 -10.05 -20.77 -10.78
CA GLY A 85 -8.94 -21.48 -11.43
C GLY A 85 -7.74 -21.77 -10.54
N LEU A 86 -7.74 -21.28 -9.29
CA LEU A 86 -6.64 -21.48 -8.35
C LEU A 86 -7.08 -22.31 -7.14
N GLN A 87 -6.16 -23.11 -6.62
CA GLN A 87 -6.35 -23.91 -5.43
C GLN A 87 -6.17 -23.07 -4.15
N GLY A 88 -6.71 -23.54 -3.01
CA GLY A 88 -6.60 -22.83 -1.73
C GLY A 88 -5.16 -22.52 -1.31
N TYR A 89 -4.21 -23.44 -1.55
CA TYR A 89 -2.79 -23.21 -1.23
C TYR A 89 -2.18 -22.09 -2.10
N GLU A 90 -2.64 -21.95 -3.36
CA GLU A 90 -2.15 -20.91 -4.27
C GLU A 90 -2.66 -19.55 -3.83
N TRP A 91 -3.93 -19.46 -3.42
CA TRP A 91 -4.49 -18.26 -2.79
C TRP A 91 -3.75 -17.89 -1.51
N ALA A 92 -3.43 -18.87 -0.65
CA ALA A 92 -2.66 -18.65 0.57
C ALA A 92 -1.23 -18.15 0.27
N HIS A 93 -0.56 -18.75 -0.72
CA HIS A 93 0.76 -18.33 -1.14
C HIS A 93 0.74 -16.89 -1.70
N LEU A 94 -0.25 -16.57 -2.55
CA LEU A 94 -0.43 -15.24 -3.10
C LEU A 94 -0.72 -14.20 -2.02
N HIS A 95 -1.58 -14.53 -1.05
CA HIS A 95 -1.89 -13.66 0.09
C HIS A 95 -0.65 -13.37 0.93
N ASN A 96 0.11 -14.40 1.29
CA ASN A 96 1.32 -14.26 2.11
C ASN A 96 2.42 -13.47 1.38
N LEU A 97 2.66 -13.76 0.11
CA LEU A 97 3.68 -13.06 -0.69
C LEU A 97 3.32 -11.59 -0.88
N THR A 98 2.07 -11.30 -1.27
CA THR A 98 1.64 -9.91 -1.46
C THR A 98 1.52 -9.15 -0.16
N GLY A 99 1.17 -9.81 0.95
CA GLY A 99 1.22 -9.27 2.30
C GLY A 99 2.64 -8.84 2.70
N LEU A 100 3.65 -9.68 2.44
CA LEU A 100 5.06 -9.34 2.68
C LEU A 100 5.52 -8.12 1.86
N ILE A 101 5.17 -8.08 0.57
CA ILE A 101 5.48 -6.94 -0.31
C ILE A 101 4.77 -5.68 0.22
N LEU A 102 3.51 -5.79 0.64
CA LEU A 102 2.73 -4.69 1.20
C LEU A 102 3.39 -4.14 2.48
N VAL A 103 3.87 -5.00 3.38
CA VAL A 103 4.60 -4.58 4.59
C VAL A 103 5.83 -3.76 4.24
N ALA A 104 6.65 -4.25 3.30
CA ALA A 104 7.83 -3.52 2.86
C ALA A 104 7.47 -2.14 2.26
N LEU A 105 6.44 -2.08 1.42
CA LEU A 105 6.00 -0.85 0.78
C LEU A 105 5.38 0.15 1.77
N ILE A 106 4.64 -0.32 2.78
CA ILE A 106 4.08 0.54 3.82
C ILE A 106 5.17 1.13 4.70
N ILE A 107 6.22 0.37 5.05
CA ILE A 107 7.38 0.92 5.77
C ILE A 107 8.01 2.06 4.97
N VAL A 108 8.20 1.88 3.66
CA VAL A 108 8.75 2.93 2.77
C VAL A 108 7.79 4.12 2.68
N HIS A 109 6.49 3.89 2.47
CA HIS A 109 5.47 4.93 2.43
C HIS A 109 5.47 5.77 3.71
N ILE A 110 5.53 5.13 4.89
CA ILE A 110 5.59 5.81 6.19
C ILE A 110 6.89 6.61 6.30
N ALA A 111 8.04 6.05 5.93
CA ALA A 111 9.32 6.76 5.98
C ALA A 111 9.29 8.04 5.13
N MET A 112 8.67 7.98 3.94
CA MET A 112 8.50 9.12 3.05
C MET A 112 7.54 10.18 3.59
N HIS A 113 6.57 9.75 4.40
CA HIS A 113 5.57 10.63 5.00
C HIS A 113 5.81 10.96 6.47
N TRP A 114 6.91 10.52 7.06
CA TRP A 114 7.22 10.55 8.50
C TRP A 114 6.87 11.88 9.20
N ARG A 115 7.27 13.01 8.62
CA ARG A 115 7.01 14.35 9.18
C ARG A 115 5.52 14.73 9.19
N ARG A 116 4.71 14.15 8.31
CA ARG A 116 3.26 14.38 8.23
C ARG A 116 2.47 13.32 8.99
N THR A 117 2.95 12.08 9.06
CA THR A 117 2.32 10.97 9.78
C THR A 117 2.40 11.09 11.30
N LEU A 118 3.32 11.89 11.86
CA LEU A 118 3.33 12.18 13.29
C LEU A 118 2.16 13.05 13.78
N ARG A 119 1.28 13.52 12.90
CA ARG A 119 0.02 14.18 13.30
C ARG A 119 -1.01 13.12 13.68
N ALA A 120 -1.73 13.34 14.79
CA ALA A 120 -2.60 12.39 15.48
C ALA A 120 -3.54 11.52 14.61
N GLY A 121 -3.96 12.00 13.43
CA GLY A 121 -4.84 11.24 12.53
C GLY A 121 -4.21 10.02 11.84
N TYR A 122 -2.87 9.96 11.69
CA TYR A 122 -2.22 8.84 10.98
C TYR A 122 -1.75 7.71 11.93
N ALA A 123 -1.66 7.99 13.23
CA ALA A 123 -1.30 7.00 14.24
C ALA A 123 -2.30 5.84 14.31
N VAL A 124 -3.60 6.14 14.14
CA VAL A 124 -4.67 5.13 14.13
C VAL A 124 -4.52 4.17 12.93
N VAL A 125 -4.21 4.69 11.75
CA VAL A 125 -4.01 3.87 10.55
C VAL A 125 -2.78 2.97 10.71
N PHE A 126 -1.70 3.51 11.28
CA PHE A 126 -0.49 2.74 11.56
C PHE A 126 -0.75 1.62 12.58
N LEU A 127 -1.48 1.91 13.66
CA LEU A 127 -1.83 0.92 14.67
C LEU A 127 -2.68 -0.21 14.08
N ASN A 128 -3.70 0.10 13.28
CA ASN A 128 -4.51 -0.91 12.61
C ASN A 128 -3.66 -1.80 11.70
N PHE A 129 -2.75 -1.19 10.93
CA PHE A 129 -1.83 -1.94 10.08
C PHE A 129 -0.92 -2.88 10.87
N LEU A 130 -0.39 -2.41 12.00
CA LEU A 130 0.46 -3.20 12.88
C LEU A 130 -0.30 -4.40 13.46
N ILE A 131 -1.52 -4.21 13.97
CA ILE A 131 -2.30 -5.31 14.54
C ILE A 131 -2.69 -6.33 13.44
N CYS A 132 -3.01 -5.87 12.23
CA CYS A 132 -3.26 -6.75 11.08
C CYS A 132 -2.02 -7.60 10.73
N THR A 133 -0.83 -6.96 10.71
CA THR A 133 0.43 -7.65 10.41
C THR A 133 0.81 -8.66 11.49
N VAL A 134 0.67 -8.29 12.76
CA VAL A 134 0.97 -9.18 13.89
C VAL A 134 0.01 -10.38 13.93
N SER A 135 -1.29 -10.15 13.70
CA SER A 135 -2.27 -11.24 13.63
C SER A 135 -2.01 -12.17 12.44
N GLY A 136 -1.64 -11.63 11.27
CA GLY A 136 -1.24 -12.44 10.11
C GLY A 136 0.03 -13.26 10.36
N ALA A 137 1.06 -12.64 10.95
CA ALA A 137 2.29 -13.34 11.32
C ALA A 137 2.04 -14.44 12.37
N ALA A 138 1.18 -14.20 13.36
CA ALA A 138 0.77 -15.20 14.34
C ALA A 138 0.13 -16.43 13.66
N LEU A 139 -0.77 -16.20 12.70
CA LEU A 139 -1.39 -17.28 11.92
C LEU A 139 -0.36 -18.09 11.12
N MET A 140 0.61 -17.43 10.50
CA MET A 140 1.69 -18.11 9.78
C MET A 140 2.55 -18.97 10.70
N LEU A 141 2.88 -18.48 11.90
CA LEU A 141 3.67 -19.22 12.88
C LEU A 141 2.94 -20.46 13.40
N ILE A 142 1.65 -20.32 13.74
CA ILE A 142 0.79 -21.44 14.17
C ILE A 142 0.61 -22.46 13.03
N SER A 143 0.51 -22.00 11.78
CA SER A 143 0.39 -22.90 10.63
C SER A 143 1.68 -23.68 10.36
N ASN A 144 2.85 -23.09 10.60
CA ASN A 144 4.14 -23.74 10.37
C ASN A 144 4.51 -24.73 11.48
N SER A 145 4.08 -24.54 12.73
CA SER A 145 4.36 -25.49 13.81
C SER A 145 3.68 -26.86 13.60
N LYS A 146 2.57 -26.89 12.85
CA LYS A 146 1.84 -28.14 12.51
C LYS A 146 2.57 -29.08 11.54
N TYR A 147 3.62 -28.64 10.86
CA TYR A 147 4.41 -29.53 10.00
C TYR A 147 5.52 -30.29 10.75
N GLY A 148 5.66 -30.06 12.06
CA GLY A 148 6.76 -30.61 12.88
C GLY A 148 6.45 -31.85 13.72
N THR A 149 5.21 -32.14 14.10
CA THR A 149 4.96 -33.21 15.10
C THR A 149 3.66 -33.97 14.88
N VAL A 150 3.83 -35.27 14.59
CA VAL A 150 2.84 -36.33 14.73
C VAL A 150 2.55 -36.53 16.22
N THR A 151 1.76 -35.67 16.84
CA THR A 151 1.11 -35.96 18.14
C THR A 151 -0.24 -35.26 18.21
N GLY A 152 -1.31 -36.05 18.30
CA GLY A 152 -2.69 -35.57 18.39
C GLY A 152 -3.00 -34.91 19.74
N SER A 153 -2.47 -33.72 19.97
CA SER A 153 -2.93 -32.84 21.04
C SER A 153 -3.47 -31.56 20.42
N LEU A 154 -4.78 -31.51 20.20
CA LEU A 154 -5.54 -30.30 19.89
C LEU A 154 -5.68 -29.37 21.12
N ASN A 155 -4.72 -29.41 22.04
CA ASN A 155 -4.63 -28.51 23.18
C ASN A 155 -3.45 -27.55 23.00
N GLY A 156 -3.73 -26.36 22.46
CA GLY A 156 -3.20 -25.15 23.09
C GLY A 156 -1.81 -24.67 22.71
N GLU A 157 -1.43 -24.63 21.43
CA GLU A 157 -0.46 -23.58 21.03
C GLU A 157 -1.17 -22.23 21.04
N LEU A 158 -1.34 -21.72 22.26
CA LEU A 158 -1.82 -20.38 22.53
C LEU A 158 -0.71 -19.42 22.08
N PHE A 159 -0.90 -18.76 20.95
CA PHE A 159 -0.09 -17.58 20.66
C PHE A 159 -0.63 -16.44 21.53
N TRP A 160 0.12 -16.09 22.58
CA TRP A 160 -0.26 -15.06 23.55
C TRP A 160 -1.58 -15.34 24.30
N GLY A 161 -1.84 -16.60 24.63
CA GLY A 161 -3.03 -16.94 25.41
C GLY A 161 -4.34 -16.98 24.61
N LEU A 162 -4.30 -16.78 23.28
CA LEU A 162 -5.46 -16.88 22.41
C LEU A 162 -5.34 -18.06 21.42
N PRO A 163 -6.43 -18.79 21.16
CA PRO A 163 -6.46 -19.86 20.16
C PRO A 163 -6.45 -19.30 18.73
N GLY A 164 -6.00 -20.10 17.77
CA GLY A 164 -5.83 -19.67 16.38
C GLY A 164 -7.09 -19.13 15.70
N TYR A 165 -8.29 -19.61 16.06
CA TYR A 165 -9.55 -19.10 15.48
C TYR A 165 -9.86 -17.66 15.92
N GLU A 166 -9.45 -17.26 17.14
CA GLU A 166 -9.61 -15.88 17.61
C GLU A 166 -8.67 -14.94 16.89
N TRP A 167 -7.44 -15.39 16.62
CA TRP A 167 -6.50 -14.66 15.76
C TRP A 167 -7.01 -14.51 14.33
N ALA A 168 -7.61 -15.55 13.76
CA ALA A 168 -8.23 -15.48 12.43
C ALA A 168 -9.40 -14.49 12.40
N HIS A 169 -10.28 -14.52 13.40
CA HIS A 169 -11.38 -13.57 13.53
C HIS A 169 -10.86 -12.13 13.68
N LEU A 170 -9.85 -11.92 14.52
CA LEU A 170 -9.22 -10.61 14.73
C LEU A 170 -8.58 -10.10 13.44
N HIS A 171 -7.83 -10.95 12.73
CA HIS A 171 -7.20 -10.61 11.46
C HIS A 171 -8.25 -10.17 10.42
N ASN A 172 -9.34 -10.94 10.28
CA ASN A 172 -10.42 -10.63 9.35
C ASN A 172 -11.12 -9.31 9.71
N LEU A 173 -11.47 -9.11 10.98
CA LEU A 173 -12.11 -7.89 11.46
C LEU A 173 -11.26 -6.65 11.15
N ILE A 174 -9.97 -6.71 11.47
CA ILE A 174 -9.04 -5.60 11.25
C ILE A 174 -8.78 -5.40 9.77
N GLY A 175 -8.70 -6.47 8.98
CA GLY A 175 -8.62 -6.42 7.53
C GLY A 175 -9.76 -5.57 6.93
N TRP A 176 -11.00 -5.81 7.34
CA TRP A 176 -12.15 -5.02 6.89
C TRP A 176 -12.09 -3.55 7.30
N ILE A 177 -11.68 -3.27 8.54
CA ILE A 177 -11.45 -1.88 9.00
C ILE A 177 -10.39 -1.21 8.11
N PHE A 178 -9.32 -1.92 7.76
CA PHE A 178 -8.27 -1.42 6.89
C PHE A 178 -8.77 -1.13 5.47
N VAL A 179 -9.64 -1.97 4.91
CA VAL A 179 -10.34 -1.71 3.63
C VAL A 179 -11.13 -0.40 3.68
N VAL A 180 -11.89 -0.15 4.75
CA VAL A 180 -12.63 1.11 4.91
C VAL A 180 -11.69 2.32 4.93
N PHE A 181 -10.59 2.25 5.68
CA PHE A 181 -9.59 3.32 5.69
C PHE A 181 -8.93 3.53 4.33
N ALA A 182 -8.62 2.46 3.59
CA ALA A 182 -8.07 2.55 2.25
C ALA A 182 -9.03 3.26 1.28
N VAL A 183 -10.33 2.93 1.33
CA VAL A 183 -11.36 3.61 0.54
C VAL A 183 -11.44 5.09 0.90
N ILE A 184 -11.51 5.43 2.19
CA ILE A 184 -11.50 6.84 2.64
C ILE A 184 -10.26 7.57 2.15
N HIS A 185 -9.10 6.93 2.20
CA HIS A 185 -7.85 7.50 1.71
C HIS A 185 -7.90 7.78 0.21
N ILE A 186 -8.35 6.82 -0.61
CA ILE A 186 -8.50 6.98 -2.06
C ILE A 186 -9.47 8.11 -2.38
N VAL A 187 -10.64 8.15 -1.73
CA VAL A 187 -11.64 9.21 -1.92
C VAL A 187 -11.07 10.57 -1.55
N ARG A 188 -10.35 10.69 -0.43
CA ARG A 188 -9.73 11.95 -0.01
C ARG A 188 -8.66 12.44 -1.00
N TYR A 189 -7.89 11.52 -1.59
CA TYR A 189 -6.74 11.86 -2.43
C TYR A 189 -6.98 11.68 -3.94
N HIS A 190 -8.19 11.33 -4.39
CA HIS A 190 -8.50 11.02 -5.81
C HIS A 190 -8.07 12.14 -6.78
N ARG A 191 -8.28 13.42 -6.44
CA ARG A 191 -7.86 14.56 -7.30
C ARG A 191 -6.35 14.67 -7.43
N TRP A 192 -5.61 14.30 -6.39
CA TRP A 192 -4.15 14.29 -6.45
C TRP A 192 -3.67 13.09 -7.29
N ILE A 193 -4.24 11.91 -7.06
CA ILE A 193 -3.96 10.69 -7.82
C ILE A 193 -4.20 10.94 -9.31
N ALA A 194 -5.37 11.44 -9.71
CA ALA A 194 -5.70 11.72 -11.10
C ALA A 194 -4.70 12.67 -11.77
N ARG A 195 -4.31 13.76 -11.08
CA ARG A 195 -3.30 14.70 -11.59
C ARG A 195 -1.93 14.06 -11.76
N MET A 196 -1.52 13.18 -10.85
CA MET A 196 -0.24 12.49 -10.95
C MET A 196 -0.25 11.40 -12.02
N SER A 197 -1.34 10.64 -12.16
CA SER A 197 -1.51 9.66 -13.24
C SER A 197 -1.39 10.31 -14.62
N ILE A 198 -2.04 11.46 -14.83
CA ILE A 198 -1.91 12.21 -16.10
C ILE A 198 -0.47 12.62 -16.37
N ARG A 199 0.26 13.07 -15.34
CA ARG A 199 1.68 13.44 -15.47
C ARG A 199 2.58 12.25 -15.72
N ALA A 200 2.28 11.10 -15.11
CA ALA A 200 3.02 9.87 -15.30
C ALA A 200 2.86 9.32 -16.73
N LEU A 201 1.67 9.44 -17.31
CA LEU A 201 1.40 9.03 -18.69
C LEU A 201 1.97 9.99 -19.74
N HIS A 202 2.23 11.25 -19.38
CA HIS A 202 2.73 12.28 -20.30
C HIS A 202 3.93 13.06 -19.74
N PRO A 203 5.12 12.41 -19.61
CA PRO A 203 6.29 13.01 -18.96
C PRO A 203 6.87 14.26 -19.66
N GLY A 204 6.40 14.61 -20.87
CA GLY A 204 6.88 15.76 -21.65
C GLY A 204 5.95 16.99 -21.71
N ARG A 205 4.71 16.91 -21.23
CA ARG A 205 3.81 18.09 -21.25
C ARG A 205 4.00 18.95 -20.01
N THR A 206 4.73 20.04 -20.15
CA THR A 206 4.70 21.14 -19.18
C THR A 206 3.31 21.80 -19.24
N TYR A 207 2.40 21.38 -18.37
CA TYR A 207 1.15 22.11 -18.17
C TYR A 207 1.51 23.50 -17.64
N GLY A 208 1.39 24.52 -18.48
CA GLY A 208 1.51 25.91 -18.07
C GLY A 208 0.59 26.15 -16.88
N ARG A 209 1.16 26.59 -15.75
CA ARG A 209 0.37 27.09 -14.62
C ARG A 209 -0.46 28.26 -15.15
N LYS A 210 -1.76 28.05 -15.28
CA LYS A 210 -2.72 29.14 -15.27
C LYS A 210 -2.93 29.58 -13.82
#